data_AF-A0A497BCS8-F1
#
_entry.id   AF-A0A497BCS8-F1
#
_cell.length_a   1.000
_cell.length_b   1.000
_cell.length_c   1.000
_cell.angle_alpha   90.00
_cell.angle_beta   90.00
_cell.angle_gamma   90.00
#
_symmetry.space_group_name_H-M   'P 1'
#
loop_
_entity.id
_entity.type
_entity.pdbx_description
1 polymer ?
#
loop_
_entity_poly.entity_id
_entity_poly.type
_entity_poly.pdbx_seq_one_letter_code
_entity_poly.pdbx_strand_id
1 'polypeptide(L)'
;MGGFIEKTSNLGGRAWVSGEARVWGDAKVYGNAHIYGYAQVQNNARVYGRARVYSTAIVCDRAHVLGYADVSGSVKIHGNARVSGNTIIQGNALIGGSASVSDSAFVSEKAVIYDEAYVCCQANITGSAHIYGQAWVGDEARVYGDARIYENANVRKKANVSGNVAVCGLAKVEGTSQISGHVLI
;
A
#
# COMPACT_ATOMS: atom_id res chain seq x y z
N MET A 1 -8.37 -23.74 -11.70
CA MET A 1 -9.63 -23.83 -10.92
C MET A 1 -9.25 -23.92 -9.46
N GLY A 2 -10.03 -23.32 -8.56
CA GLY A 2 -9.67 -23.09 -7.16
C GLY A 2 -10.13 -21.69 -6.76
N GLY A 3 -10.14 -21.37 -5.48
CA GLY A 3 -10.65 -20.10 -4.98
C GLY A 3 -12.02 -20.23 -4.32
N PHE A 4 -12.10 -19.90 -3.03
CA PHE A 4 -13.34 -19.84 -2.29
C PHE A 4 -14.01 -18.48 -2.50
N ILE A 5 -15.30 -18.50 -2.83
CA ILE A 5 -16.14 -17.31 -2.97
C ILE A 5 -17.42 -17.59 -2.18
N GLU A 6 -17.68 -16.80 -1.14
CA GLU A 6 -18.82 -17.05 -0.23
C GLU A 6 -20.18 -16.82 -0.92
N LYS A 7 -20.30 -15.70 -1.64
CA LYS A 7 -21.54 -15.27 -2.31
C LYS A 7 -21.26 -14.95 -3.77
N THR A 8 -22.24 -15.21 -4.64
CA THR A 8 -22.15 -14.83 -6.07
C THR A 8 -21.90 -13.34 -6.26
N SER A 9 -22.38 -12.49 -5.35
CA SER A 9 -22.15 -11.05 -5.36
C SER A 9 -20.72 -10.64 -5.02
N ASN A 10 -19.88 -11.54 -4.49
CA ASN A 10 -18.49 -11.25 -4.17
C ASN A 10 -17.60 -11.22 -5.43
N LEU A 11 -18.04 -11.82 -6.55
CA LEU A 11 -17.28 -11.86 -7.80
C LEU A 11 -18.12 -11.35 -8.99
N GLY A 12 -17.56 -10.46 -9.81
CA GLY A 12 -18.24 -9.97 -11.02
C GLY A 12 -17.31 -9.56 -12.16
N GLY A 13 -17.88 -9.31 -13.35
CA GLY A 13 -17.11 -8.94 -14.54
C GLY A 13 -16.21 -10.08 -15.04
N ARG A 14 -14.99 -9.75 -15.48
CA ARG A 14 -13.93 -10.70 -15.87
C ARG A 14 -12.94 -10.96 -14.73
N ALA A 15 -13.35 -10.73 -13.49
CA ALA A 15 -12.49 -11.01 -12.35
C ALA A 15 -12.31 -12.51 -12.17
N TRP A 16 -11.15 -12.89 -11.64
CA TRP A 16 -10.77 -14.28 -11.46
C TRP A 16 -10.22 -14.53 -10.06
N VAL A 17 -10.70 -15.59 -9.41
CA VAL A 17 -10.19 -16.06 -8.12
C VAL A 17 -9.67 -17.48 -8.33
N SER A 18 -8.47 -17.80 -7.85
CA SER A 18 -7.84 -19.11 -8.06
C SER A 18 -6.91 -19.56 -6.93
N GLY A 19 -6.51 -20.83 -6.93
CA GLY A 19 -5.66 -21.41 -5.87
C GLY A 19 -6.44 -21.59 -4.56
N GLU A 20 -5.81 -21.24 -3.45
CA GLU A 20 -6.38 -21.23 -2.10
C GLU A 20 -6.91 -19.84 -1.69
N ALA A 21 -7.04 -18.93 -2.67
CA ALA A 21 -7.53 -17.58 -2.43
C ALA A 21 -8.97 -17.62 -1.92
N ARG A 22 -9.32 -16.67 -1.06
CA ARG A 22 -10.66 -16.62 -0.44
C ARG A 22 -11.25 -15.23 -0.55
N VAL A 23 -12.52 -15.15 -0.93
CA VAL A 23 -13.32 -13.91 -0.96
C VAL A 23 -14.61 -14.12 -0.19
N TRP A 24 -14.85 -13.35 0.87
CA TRP A 24 -16.02 -13.52 1.76
C TRP A 24 -16.44 -12.23 2.46
N GLY A 25 -17.56 -12.29 3.18
CA GLY A 25 -18.24 -11.14 3.75
C GLY A 25 -18.98 -10.35 2.67
N ASP A 26 -18.86 -9.04 2.72
CA ASP A 26 -19.40 -8.10 1.73
C ASP A 26 -18.32 -7.64 0.73
N ALA A 27 -17.18 -8.35 0.71
CA ALA A 27 -16.06 -8.07 -0.18
C ALA A 27 -16.49 -8.19 -1.65
N LYS A 28 -15.91 -7.36 -2.52
CA LYS A 28 -16.20 -7.39 -3.96
C LYS A 28 -14.93 -7.42 -4.77
N VAL A 29 -14.81 -8.43 -5.63
CA VAL A 29 -13.78 -8.55 -6.65
C VAL A 29 -14.45 -8.43 -8.02
N TYR A 30 -14.09 -7.40 -8.79
CA TYR A 30 -14.77 -7.14 -10.06
C TYR A 30 -13.88 -6.48 -11.12
N GLY A 31 -14.40 -6.27 -12.33
CA GLY A 31 -13.61 -5.75 -13.45
C GLY A 31 -12.74 -6.85 -14.07
N ASN A 32 -11.42 -6.66 -14.12
CA ASN A 32 -10.42 -7.64 -14.57
C ASN A 32 -9.44 -8.01 -13.45
N ALA A 33 -9.86 -7.89 -12.19
CA ALA A 33 -9.01 -8.16 -11.04
C ALA A 33 -8.70 -9.66 -10.90
N HIS A 34 -7.50 -10.00 -10.45
CA HIS A 34 -7.07 -11.39 -10.25
C HIS A 34 -6.62 -11.60 -8.81
N ILE A 35 -7.25 -12.55 -8.12
CA ILE A 35 -6.89 -12.97 -6.76
C ILE A 35 -6.41 -14.42 -6.82
N TYR A 36 -5.20 -14.70 -6.35
CA TYR A 36 -4.65 -16.06 -6.45
C TYR A 36 -3.65 -16.40 -5.34
N GLY A 37 -3.15 -17.63 -5.31
CA GLY A 37 -2.29 -18.11 -4.21
C GLY A 37 -3.12 -18.37 -2.94
N TYR A 38 -2.71 -17.80 -1.81
CA TYR A 38 -3.40 -17.84 -0.50
C TYR A 38 -4.04 -16.50 -0.13
N ALA A 39 -4.23 -15.61 -1.10
CA ALA A 39 -4.69 -14.25 -0.85
C ALA A 39 -6.12 -14.22 -0.30
N GLN A 40 -6.40 -13.25 0.56
CA GLN A 40 -7.67 -13.11 1.26
C GLN A 40 -8.27 -11.73 1.01
N VAL A 41 -9.52 -11.69 0.57
CA VAL A 41 -10.30 -10.46 0.44
C VAL A 41 -11.58 -10.61 1.27
N GLN A 42 -11.71 -9.83 2.34
CA GLN A 42 -12.77 -10.02 3.34
C GLN A 42 -13.42 -8.71 3.80
N ASN A 43 -14.43 -8.82 4.66
CA ASN A 43 -15.21 -7.69 5.21
C ASN A 43 -15.89 -6.89 4.08
N ASN A 44 -15.63 -5.60 3.94
CA ASN A 44 -16.19 -4.71 2.91
C ASN A 44 -15.16 -4.33 1.83
N ALA A 45 -14.04 -5.07 1.74
CA ALA A 45 -12.94 -4.75 0.86
C ALA A 45 -13.34 -4.81 -0.62
N ARG A 46 -12.73 -3.96 -1.45
CA ARG A 46 -12.99 -3.93 -2.90
C ARG A 46 -11.70 -4.05 -3.69
N VAL A 47 -11.61 -5.07 -4.54
CA VAL A 47 -10.50 -5.24 -5.48
C VAL A 47 -11.04 -5.18 -6.91
N TYR A 48 -10.58 -4.23 -7.71
CA TYR A 48 -11.14 -4.01 -9.05
C TYR A 48 -10.15 -3.42 -10.06
N GLY A 49 -10.62 -3.15 -11.28
CA GLY A 49 -9.73 -2.74 -12.37
C GLY A 49 -8.93 -3.93 -12.89
N ARG A 50 -7.62 -3.79 -13.04
CA ARG A 50 -6.65 -4.84 -13.40
C ARG A 50 -5.74 -5.22 -12.22
N ALA A 51 -6.17 -4.94 -10.99
CA ALA A 51 -5.39 -5.22 -9.79
C ALA A 51 -5.12 -6.72 -9.64
N ARG A 52 -3.94 -7.05 -9.11
CA ARG A 52 -3.52 -8.40 -8.77
C ARG A 52 -3.22 -8.48 -7.28
N VAL A 53 -3.80 -9.45 -6.59
CA VAL A 53 -3.55 -9.70 -5.18
C VAL A 53 -3.25 -11.18 -5.01
N TYR A 54 -2.06 -11.50 -4.54
CA TYR A 54 -1.62 -12.90 -4.48
C TYR A 54 -0.64 -13.18 -3.33
N SER A 55 -0.09 -14.40 -3.33
CA SER A 55 0.68 -14.95 -2.20
C SER A 55 -0.19 -15.00 -0.95
N THR A 56 0.25 -14.47 0.19
CA THR A 56 -0.47 -14.47 1.47
C THR A 56 -1.11 -13.10 1.77
N ALA A 57 -1.25 -12.23 0.75
CA ALA A 57 -1.72 -10.88 0.94
C ALA A 57 -3.18 -10.84 1.42
N ILE A 58 -3.47 -9.92 2.35
CA ILE A 58 -4.79 -9.75 2.96
C ILE A 58 -5.30 -8.34 2.65
N VAL A 59 -6.48 -8.25 2.07
CA VAL A 59 -7.23 -7.00 1.89
C VAL A 59 -8.54 -7.11 2.69
N CYS A 60 -8.71 -6.25 3.68
CA CYS A 60 -9.88 -6.32 4.58
C CYS A 60 -10.47 -4.94 4.89
N ASP A 61 -11.47 -4.94 5.76
CA ASP A 61 -12.24 -3.77 6.17
C ASP A 61 -12.89 -3.05 4.99
N ARG A 62 -12.65 -1.76 4.78
CA ARG A 62 -13.17 -0.96 3.65
C ARG A 62 -12.07 -0.62 2.63
N ALA A 63 -10.95 -1.35 2.67
CA ALA A 63 -9.82 -1.08 1.79
C ALA A 63 -10.17 -1.27 0.32
N HIS A 64 -9.62 -0.41 -0.52
CA HIS A 64 -9.79 -0.44 -1.97
C HIS A 64 -8.44 -0.68 -2.66
N VAL A 65 -8.34 -1.74 -3.48
CA VAL A 65 -7.19 -2.00 -4.35
C VAL A 65 -7.67 -1.97 -5.79
N LEU A 66 -7.14 -1.05 -6.60
CA LEU A 66 -7.67 -0.80 -7.94
C LEU A 66 -6.58 -0.42 -8.96
N GLY A 67 -6.97 -0.22 -10.21
CA GLY A 67 -6.03 0.15 -11.27
C GLY A 67 -5.19 -1.03 -11.72
N TYR A 68 -3.87 -0.87 -11.77
CA TYR A 68 -2.88 -1.89 -12.12
C TYR A 68 -2.06 -2.33 -10.89
N ALA A 69 -2.57 -2.10 -9.69
CA ALA A 69 -1.87 -2.40 -8.45
C ALA A 69 -1.49 -3.88 -8.36
N ASP A 70 -0.24 -4.14 -7.98
CA ASP A 70 0.32 -5.48 -7.82
C ASP A 70 0.68 -5.69 -6.35
N VAL A 71 -0.08 -6.55 -5.65
CA VAL A 71 0.04 -6.77 -4.21
C VAL A 71 0.43 -8.23 -3.95
N SER A 72 1.58 -8.44 -3.31
CA SER A 72 2.15 -9.77 -3.10
C SER A 72 2.92 -9.91 -1.78
N GLY A 73 3.32 -11.13 -1.42
CA GLY A 73 3.90 -11.42 -0.11
C GLY A 73 2.86 -11.43 1.02
N SER A 74 3.31 -11.23 2.25
CA SER A 74 2.49 -11.17 3.48
C SER A 74 2.03 -9.74 3.77
N VAL A 75 1.57 -9.04 2.74
CA VAL A 75 1.08 -7.67 2.85
C VAL A 75 -0.30 -7.64 3.48
N LYS A 76 -0.58 -6.64 4.31
CA LYS A 76 -1.93 -6.38 4.85
C LYS A 76 -2.39 -4.98 4.49
N ILE A 77 -3.52 -4.88 3.80
CA ILE A 77 -4.20 -3.62 3.47
C ILE A 77 -5.56 -3.60 4.19
N HIS A 78 -5.78 -2.62 5.05
CA HIS A 78 -6.95 -2.59 5.93
C HIS A 78 -7.45 -1.16 6.20
N GLY A 79 -8.49 -0.99 7.03
CA GLY A 79 -9.14 0.30 7.26
C GLY A 79 -9.89 0.82 6.03
N ASN A 80 -9.75 2.10 5.72
CA ASN A 80 -10.25 2.77 4.51
C ASN A 80 -9.13 3.01 3.47
N ALA A 81 -7.99 2.30 3.58
CA ALA A 81 -6.83 2.51 2.72
C ALA A 81 -7.17 2.35 1.23
N ARG A 82 -6.53 3.17 0.39
CA ARG A 82 -6.70 3.15 -1.06
C ARG A 82 -5.36 2.89 -1.74
N VAL A 83 -5.29 1.81 -2.50
CA VAL A 83 -4.16 1.46 -3.36
C VAL A 83 -4.61 1.53 -4.81
N SER A 84 -3.92 2.31 -5.65
CA SER A 84 -4.33 2.55 -7.04
C SER A 84 -3.15 2.84 -7.97
N GLY A 85 -3.39 2.92 -9.28
CA GLY A 85 -2.32 3.14 -10.26
C GLY A 85 -1.53 1.87 -10.59
N ASN A 86 -0.32 2.02 -11.10
CA ASN A 86 0.68 0.97 -11.34
C ASN A 86 1.56 0.74 -10.09
N THR A 87 0.97 0.71 -8.89
CA THR A 87 1.72 0.52 -7.64
C THR A 87 2.17 -0.92 -7.46
N ILE A 88 3.34 -1.10 -6.83
CA ILE A 88 3.84 -2.42 -6.42
C ILE A 88 3.97 -2.43 -4.91
N ILE A 89 3.27 -3.35 -4.24
CA ILE A 89 3.34 -3.54 -2.79
C ILE A 89 3.71 -4.99 -2.50
N GLN A 90 4.84 -5.20 -1.84
CA GLN A 90 5.37 -6.55 -1.61
C GLN A 90 6.03 -6.73 -0.23
N GLY A 91 6.49 -7.95 0.08
CA GLY A 91 7.14 -8.26 1.36
C GLY A 91 6.14 -8.45 2.49
N ASN A 92 6.32 -7.72 3.59
CA ASN A 92 5.49 -7.72 4.81
C ASN A 92 4.92 -6.31 5.10
N ALA A 93 4.68 -5.51 4.06
CA ALA A 93 4.19 -4.14 4.24
C ALA A 93 2.79 -4.09 4.86
N LEU A 94 2.53 -3.05 5.64
CA LEU A 94 1.24 -2.80 6.28
C LEU A 94 0.70 -1.45 5.81
N ILE A 95 -0.48 -1.45 5.21
CA ILE A 95 -1.17 -0.23 4.76
C ILE A 95 -2.53 -0.17 5.45
N GLY A 96 -2.79 0.90 6.20
CA GLY A 96 -3.97 1.03 7.05
C GLY A 96 -4.54 2.44 7.11
N GLY A 97 -5.44 2.67 8.05
CA GLY A 97 -6.09 3.97 8.22
C GLY A 97 -6.88 4.40 6.98
N SER A 98 -6.75 5.65 6.60
CA SER A 98 -7.24 6.27 5.36
C SER A 98 -6.10 6.53 4.36
N ALA A 99 -4.98 5.82 4.49
CA ALA A 99 -3.79 6.08 3.69
C ALA A 99 -4.05 5.83 2.19
N SER A 100 -3.37 6.59 1.34
CA SER A 100 -3.49 6.48 -0.11
C SER A 100 -2.12 6.24 -0.74
N VAL A 101 -1.98 5.09 -1.39
CA VAL A 101 -0.80 4.71 -2.19
C VAL A 101 -1.20 4.66 -3.66
N SER A 102 -0.53 5.44 -4.51
CA SER A 102 -0.98 5.67 -5.88
C SER A 102 0.15 5.80 -6.91
N ASP A 103 -0.24 5.96 -8.18
CA ASP A 103 0.64 6.08 -9.35
C ASP A 103 1.58 4.88 -9.52
N SER A 104 2.90 5.07 -9.49
CA SER A 104 3.93 4.05 -9.65
C SER A 104 4.72 3.82 -8.35
N ALA A 105 4.12 4.13 -7.19
CA ALA A 105 4.78 3.99 -5.91
C ALA A 105 5.15 2.51 -5.63
N PHE A 106 6.31 2.33 -5.01
CA PHE A 106 6.83 1.04 -4.60
C PHE A 106 6.93 0.99 -3.08
N VAL A 107 6.27 0.00 -2.47
CA VAL A 107 6.27 -0.23 -1.03
C VAL A 107 6.70 -1.67 -0.76
N SER A 108 7.74 -1.90 0.02
CA SER A 108 8.22 -3.26 0.29
C SER A 108 8.74 -3.47 1.71
N GLU A 109 9.26 -4.69 1.94
CA GLU A 109 9.87 -5.08 3.22
C GLU A 109 8.90 -4.96 4.39
N LYS A 110 9.18 -4.17 5.42
CA LYS A 110 8.32 -3.99 6.60
C LYS A 110 7.74 -2.57 6.67
N ALA A 111 7.67 -1.87 5.53
CA ALA A 111 7.15 -0.51 5.49
C ALA A 111 5.70 -0.45 6.01
N VAL A 112 5.40 0.57 6.81
CA VAL A 112 4.10 0.80 7.43
C VAL A 112 3.57 2.16 7.00
N ILE A 113 2.38 2.20 6.40
CA ILE A 113 1.72 3.42 5.94
C ILE A 113 0.31 3.46 6.52
N TYR A 114 -0.02 4.47 7.31
CA TYR A 114 -1.34 4.55 7.98
C TYR A 114 -1.81 5.98 8.20
N ASP A 115 -2.90 6.17 8.96
CA ASP A 115 -3.62 7.44 9.11
C ASP A 115 -4.05 8.04 7.76
N GLU A 116 -3.74 9.29 7.47
CA GLU A 116 -4.09 10.00 6.22
C GLU A 116 -2.87 10.15 5.28
N ALA A 117 -1.83 9.33 5.48
CA ALA A 117 -0.60 9.42 4.71
C ALA A 117 -0.83 9.23 3.21
N TYR A 118 -0.12 10.03 2.41
CA TYR A 118 -0.20 10.02 0.96
C TYR A 118 1.15 9.64 0.34
N VAL A 119 1.19 8.52 -0.38
CA VAL A 119 2.36 8.03 -1.12
C VAL A 119 2.01 7.94 -2.61
N CYS A 120 2.75 8.61 -3.48
CA CYS A 120 2.39 8.72 -4.90
C CYS A 120 3.61 8.79 -5.83
N CYS A 121 3.34 9.03 -7.11
CA CYS A 121 4.35 9.13 -8.18
C CYS A 121 5.26 7.90 -8.22
N GLN A 122 6.58 8.06 -8.15
CA GLN A 122 7.60 7.01 -8.15
C GLN A 122 8.26 6.85 -6.78
N ALA A 123 7.56 7.24 -5.71
CA ALA A 123 8.08 7.13 -4.35
C ALA A 123 8.43 5.67 -4.00
N ASN A 124 9.55 5.49 -3.29
CA ASN A 124 10.09 4.19 -2.93
C ASN A 124 10.24 4.08 -1.42
N ILE A 125 9.37 3.27 -0.79
CA ILE A 125 9.28 3.09 0.66
C ILE A 125 9.68 1.64 1.02
N THR A 126 10.81 1.47 1.69
CA THR A 126 11.32 0.13 2.07
C THR A 126 11.84 0.12 3.52
N GLY A 127 12.54 -0.93 3.95
CA GLY A 127 13.00 -1.08 5.33
C GLY A 127 11.83 -1.28 6.30
N SER A 128 11.99 -0.69 7.48
CA SER A 128 10.97 -0.56 8.52
C SER A 128 10.42 0.88 8.54
N ALA A 129 10.37 1.57 7.40
CA ALA A 129 9.92 2.96 7.33
C ALA A 129 8.44 3.09 7.76
N HIS A 130 8.12 4.14 8.51
CA HIS A 130 6.76 4.46 8.95
C HIS A 130 6.32 5.81 8.40
N ILE A 131 5.23 5.82 7.63
CA ILE A 131 4.61 7.04 7.07
C ILE A 131 3.20 7.16 7.64
N TYR A 132 2.92 8.24 8.39
CA TYR A 132 1.63 8.39 9.08
C TYR A 132 1.24 9.85 9.30
N GLY A 133 0.16 10.12 10.05
CA GLY A 133 -0.46 11.45 10.06
C GLY A 133 -0.98 11.86 8.68
N GLN A 134 -0.71 13.10 8.28
CA GLN A 134 -1.03 13.70 6.97
C GLN A 134 0.23 13.81 6.08
N ALA A 135 1.23 12.96 6.32
CA ALA A 135 2.50 13.02 5.62
C ALA A 135 2.36 12.77 4.12
N TRP A 136 3.12 13.51 3.32
CA TRP A 136 3.19 13.37 1.87
C TRP A 136 4.56 12.87 1.45
N VAL A 137 4.62 11.72 0.77
CA VAL A 137 5.83 11.23 0.11
C VAL A 137 5.56 11.01 -1.38
N GLY A 138 6.26 11.73 -2.25
CA GLY A 138 5.95 11.75 -3.68
C GLY A 138 7.16 11.96 -4.57
N ASP A 139 6.90 12.23 -5.85
CA ASP A 139 7.90 12.31 -6.92
C ASP A 139 8.79 11.06 -6.98
N GLU A 140 10.11 11.18 -6.82
CA GLU A 140 11.11 10.10 -6.81
C GLU A 140 11.70 9.89 -5.40
N ALA A 141 10.97 10.30 -4.35
CA ALA A 141 11.48 10.26 -2.98
C ALA A 141 11.75 8.83 -2.51
N ARG A 142 12.83 8.65 -1.76
CA ARG A 142 13.24 7.37 -1.18
C ARG A 142 13.20 7.45 0.33
N VAL A 143 12.45 6.57 0.97
CA VAL A 143 12.37 6.46 2.43
C VAL A 143 12.63 5.01 2.84
N TYR A 144 13.69 4.77 3.60
CA TYR A 144 14.10 3.41 3.98
C TYR A 144 14.80 3.36 5.35
N GLY A 145 15.16 2.17 5.81
CA GLY A 145 15.65 1.97 7.19
C GLY A 145 14.51 2.12 8.20
N ASP A 146 14.76 2.76 9.34
CA ASP A 146 13.77 2.97 10.41
C ASP A 146 13.19 4.41 10.39
N ALA A 147 13.12 5.01 9.20
CA ALA A 147 12.70 6.40 9.02
C ALA A 147 11.21 6.58 9.35
N ARG A 148 10.87 7.67 10.02
CA ARG A 148 9.51 8.05 10.42
C ARG A 148 9.16 9.38 9.78
N ILE A 149 8.14 9.40 8.92
CA ILE A 149 7.61 10.62 8.30
C ILE A 149 6.17 10.80 8.78
N TYR A 150 5.87 11.88 9.49
CA TYR A 150 4.56 12.03 10.12
C TYR A 150 4.07 13.46 10.25
N GLU A 151 2.90 13.66 10.85
CA GLU A 151 2.18 14.94 10.89
C GLU A 151 1.98 15.49 9.47
N ASN A 152 2.40 16.71 9.14
CA ASN A 152 2.22 17.33 7.82
C ASN A 152 3.53 17.36 7.02
N ALA A 153 4.46 16.46 7.32
CA ALA A 153 5.77 16.40 6.68
C ALA A 153 5.64 16.10 5.19
N ASN A 154 6.53 16.71 4.39
CA ASN A 154 6.50 16.63 2.94
C ASN A 154 7.87 16.24 2.38
N VAL A 155 7.96 15.03 1.83
CA VAL A 155 9.18 14.46 1.24
C VAL A 155 8.95 14.26 -0.26
N ARG A 156 9.67 15.03 -1.08
CA ARG A 156 9.42 15.14 -2.53
C ARG A 156 10.70 15.21 -3.34
N LYS A 157 10.54 15.31 -4.66
CA LYS A 157 11.60 15.28 -5.67
C LYS A 157 12.46 14.02 -5.51
N LYS A 158 13.78 14.14 -5.44
CA LYS A 158 14.74 13.03 -5.29
C LYS A 158 15.28 12.94 -3.86
N ALA A 159 14.49 13.40 -2.88
CA ALA A 159 14.88 13.37 -1.48
C ALA A 159 15.11 11.93 -1.00
N ASN A 160 16.10 11.75 -0.14
CA ASN A 160 16.42 10.49 0.48
C ASN A 160 16.39 10.63 2.01
N VAL A 161 15.55 9.83 2.65
CA VAL A 161 15.45 9.74 4.11
C VAL A 161 15.76 8.32 4.53
N SER A 162 16.81 8.14 5.34
CA SER A 162 17.30 6.80 5.70
C SER A 162 17.81 6.66 7.12
N GLY A 163 17.82 5.44 7.64
CA GLY A 163 18.28 5.18 9.01
C GLY A 163 17.21 5.56 10.04
N ASN A 164 17.62 5.95 11.25
CA ASN A 164 16.69 6.26 12.35
C ASN A 164 16.39 7.78 12.38
N VAL A 165 15.69 8.23 11.35
CA VAL A 165 15.31 9.63 11.14
C VAL A 165 13.84 9.84 11.48
N ALA A 166 13.49 11.00 12.04
CA ALA A 166 12.13 11.48 12.18
C ALA A 166 11.97 12.80 11.44
N VAL A 167 11.00 12.89 10.52
CA VAL A 167 10.60 14.10 9.80
C VAL A 167 9.14 14.38 10.13
N CYS A 168 8.87 15.55 10.71
CA CYS A 168 7.56 15.87 11.29
C CYS A 168 7.14 17.32 11.08
N GLY A 169 6.02 17.73 11.68
CA GLY A 169 5.50 19.08 11.57
C GLY A 169 5.22 19.48 10.13
N LEU A 170 5.76 20.65 9.73
CA LEU A 170 5.67 21.20 8.38
C LEU A 170 6.98 21.05 7.60
N ALA A 171 7.84 20.09 8.00
CA ALA A 171 9.14 19.88 7.39
C ALA A 171 9.00 19.58 5.88
N LYS A 172 9.85 20.23 5.08
CA LYS A 172 9.92 20.02 3.62
C LYS A 172 11.30 19.49 3.26
N VAL A 173 11.34 18.23 2.86
CA VAL A 173 12.55 17.56 2.36
C VAL A 173 12.43 17.43 0.86
N GLU A 174 13.20 18.24 0.14
CA GLU A 174 13.09 18.34 -1.32
C GLU A 174 14.45 18.32 -2.01
N GLY A 175 14.42 18.25 -3.33
CA GLY A 175 15.61 18.27 -4.18
C GLY A 175 16.34 16.94 -4.11
N THR A 176 17.67 16.98 -4.00
CA THR A 176 18.53 15.80 -3.81
C THR A 176 18.94 15.62 -2.35
N SER A 177 18.18 16.21 -1.41
CA SER A 177 18.48 16.20 0.03
C SER A 177 18.69 14.78 0.54
N GLN A 178 19.70 14.61 1.39
CA GLN A 178 20.01 13.35 2.06
C GLN A 178 19.88 13.59 3.57
N ILE A 179 18.94 12.90 4.21
CA ILE A 179 18.83 12.88 5.67
C ILE A 179 19.09 11.45 6.11
N SER A 180 20.12 11.27 6.94
CA SER A 180 20.53 9.95 7.41
C SER A 180 21.10 9.99 8.82
N GLY A 181 20.95 8.90 9.56
CA GLY A 181 21.52 8.75 10.91
C GLY A 181 20.43 8.86 11.99
N HIS A 182 20.75 9.54 13.09
CA HIS A 182 19.80 9.87 14.16
C HIS A 182 19.48 11.36 14.10
N VAL A 183 18.40 11.71 13.38
CA VAL A 183 18.03 13.11 13.12
C VAL A 183 16.54 13.30 13.35
N LEU A 184 16.17 14.40 14.02
CA LEU A 184 14.80 14.88 14.14
C LEU A 184 14.71 16.22 13.38
N ILE A 185 13.75 16.33 12.46
CA ILE A 185 13.49 17.51 11.63
C ILE A 185 12.02 17.88 11.73
#